data_AF-A0A9D1PJ96-F1
#
_entry.id   AF-A0A9D1PJ96-F1
#
_cell.length_a   1.000
_cell.length_b   1.000
_cell.length_c   1.000
_cell.angle_alpha   90.00
_cell.angle_beta   90.00
_cell.angle_gamma   90.00
#
_symmetry.space_group_name_H-M   'P 1'
#
loop_
_entity.id
_entity.type
_entity.pdbx_description
1 polymer ?
#
loop_
_entity_poly.entity_id
_entity_poly.type
_entity_poly.pdbx_seq_one_letter_code
_entity_poly.pdbx_strand_id
1 'polypeptide(L)'
;MSRKLLIILCIVVCIAYIHPIKVSATPTKNVDILLLYANQQDAVTENVAKLDVILHHFFEDVVISSVTEATEEMIEQASFIVYVAEDDIVLRKDVEDALRQAEQPIITISEQTPVWMDELATIQKRTMKSVSFEPYIDSFPLERGMAFTEVNVQDRNRVLLYGYDGNKAVPLMVQVKQHYFIGISTLDNVLLHHIAECFHNIFPNDHEANHLAYLRLENIHPLTDVEALREIGALLEARNIPYMLMVRPAYMDEETKRVTYLKDQEELLQLLQTLQEANGTVVFNGYSNVANASYEFWDGYFDQPMYGEQEEREQLLSKSQFTNKGDYEQYID
;
A
#
# COMPACT_ATOMS: atom_id res chain seq x y z
N MET A 1 41.09 50.19 -10.60
CA MET A 1 40.99 48.97 -11.43
C MET A 1 41.63 49.25 -12.78
N SER A 2 42.61 48.47 -13.24
CA SER A 2 43.34 48.80 -14.48
C SER A 2 42.42 48.67 -15.70
N ARG A 3 42.57 49.56 -16.69
CA ARG A 3 41.74 49.61 -17.90
C ARG A 3 41.74 48.28 -18.68
N LYS A 4 42.82 47.49 -18.53
CA LYS A 4 42.95 46.13 -19.07
C LYS A 4 42.03 45.12 -18.36
N LEU A 5 41.86 45.24 -17.04
CA LEU A 5 40.99 44.36 -16.26
C LEU A 5 39.50 44.58 -16.61
N LEU A 6 39.12 45.84 -16.86
CA LEU A 6 37.76 46.19 -17.27
C LEU A 6 37.42 45.61 -18.66
N ILE A 7 38.36 45.68 -19.60
CA ILE A 7 38.17 45.13 -20.95
C ILE A 7 38.05 43.60 -20.91
N ILE A 8 38.88 42.92 -20.11
CA ILE A 8 38.79 41.47 -19.95
C ILE A 8 37.45 41.07 -19.32
N LEU A 9 36.98 41.80 -18.31
CA LEU A 9 35.69 41.54 -17.67
C LEU A 9 34.52 41.72 -18.67
N CYS A 10 34.55 42.78 -19.49
CA CYS A 10 33.54 42.99 -20.53
C CYS A 10 33.56 41.88 -21.58
N ILE A 11 34.73 41.39 -22.00
CA ILE A 11 34.83 40.29 -22.97
C ILE A 11 34.27 38.99 -22.37
N VAL A 12 34.56 38.67 -21.11
CA VAL A 12 34.02 37.48 -20.42
C VAL A 12 32.50 37.55 -20.29
N VAL A 13 31.95 38.71 -19.94
CA VAL A 13 30.49 38.92 -19.87
C VAL A 13 29.85 38.79 -21.25
N CYS A 14 30.46 39.36 -22.31
CA CYS A 14 29.94 39.22 -23.66
C CYS A 14 29.98 37.76 -24.15
N ILE A 15 31.03 36.99 -23.87
CA ILE A 15 31.10 35.57 -24.23
C ILE A 15 30.02 34.75 -23.51
N ALA A 16 29.71 35.07 -22.25
CA ALA A 16 28.64 34.43 -21.50
C ALA A 16 27.23 34.71 -22.08
N TYR A 17 27.05 35.80 -22.84
CA TYR A 17 25.78 36.14 -23.49
C TYR A 17 25.62 35.60 -24.92
N ILE A 18 26.69 35.11 -25.55
CA ILE A 18 26.66 34.64 -26.96
C ILE A 18 26.40 33.13 -27.05
N HIS A 19 26.50 32.40 -25.93
CA HIS A 19 26.06 31.02 -25.86
C HIS A 19 24.69 30.96 -25.18
N PRO A 20 23.58 30.81 -25.93
CA PRO A 20 22.36 30.35 -25.29
C PRO A 20 22.69 29.00 -24.67
N ILE A 21 22.72 28.95 -23.34
CA ILE A 21 22.69 27.70 -22.60
C ILE A 21 21.38 27.07 -23.04
N LYS A 22 21.47 26.09 -23.95
CA LYS A 22 20.37 25.18 -24.20
C LYS A 22 20.22 24.36 -22.94
N VAL A 23 19.46 24.91 -21.99
CA VAL A 23 18.83 24.10 -20.95
C VAL A 23 17.82 23.26 -21.72
N SER A 24 18.25 22.08 -22.16
CA SER A 24 17.32 21.02 -22.48
C SER A 24 16.76 20.58 -21.13
N ALA A 25 15.64 21.16 -20.73
CA ALA A 25 14.73 20.43 -19.89
C ALA A 25 14.25 19.28 -20.76
N THR A 26 14.78 18.08 -20.55
CA THR A 26 14.15 16.86 -21.04
C THR A 26 13.03 16.58 -20.05
N PRO A 27 11.75 16.84 -20.36
CA PRO A 27 10.67 16.39 -19.51
C PRO A 27 10.29 15.00 -20.02
N THR A 28 11.17 14.02 -19.85
CA THR A 28 10.72 12.64 -19.73
C THR A 28 10.50 12.50 -18.23
N LYS A 29 9.24 12.58 -17.81
CA LYS A 29 8.88 12.23 -16.44
C LYS A 29 9.28 10.75 -16.31
N ASN A 30 10.43 10.47 -15.70
CA ASN A 30 10.84 9.09 -15.46
C ASN A 30 9.76 8.47 -14.57
N VAL A 31 9.30 7.28 -14.95
CA VAL A 31 8.38 6.51 -14.11
C VAL A 31 9.17 6.06 -12.88
N ASP A 32 8.61 6.22 -11.69
CA ASP A 32 9.31 5.80 -10.48
C ASP A 32 9.37 4.27 -10.41
N ILE A 33 8.21 3.63 -10.52
CA ILE A 33 8.05 2.17 -10.52
C ILE A 33 7.25 1.72 -11.74
N LEU A 34 7.78 0.74 -12.48
CA LEU A 34 7.00 -0.06 -13.40
C LEU A 34 6.66 -1.42 -12.75
N LEU A 35 5.38 -1.64 -12.43
CA LEU A 35 4.84 -2.91 -11.99
C LEU A 35 4.42 -3.74 -13.22
N LEU A 36 5.30 -4.63 -13.66
CA LEU A 36 5.07 -5.58 -14.73
C LEU A 36 4.47 -6.87 -14.20
N TYR A 37 3.32 -7.28 -14.73
CA TYR A 37 2.69 -8.55 -14.36
C TYR A 37 2.56 -9.52 -15.53
N ALA A 38 2.66 -10.81 -15.22
CA ALA A 38 2.47 -11.92 -16.13
C ALA A 38 1.62 -13.01 -15.48
N ASN A 39 0.46 -13.28 -16.07
CA ASN A 39 -0.42 -14.39 -15.72
C ASN A 39 -1.20 -14.86 -16.96
N GLN A 40 -1.81 -16.04 -16.89
CA GLN A 40 -2.51 -16.64 -18.03
C GLN A 40 -3.71 -15.81 -18.53
N GLN A 41 -4.36 -15.07 -17.64
CA GLN A 41 -5.55 -14.27 -17.94
C GLN A 41 -5.21 -12.87 -18.48
N ASP A 42 -3.93 -12.50 -18.45
CA ASP A 42 -3.43 -11.17 -18.80
C ASP A 42 -4.16 -10.04 -18.04
N ALA A 43 -4.56 -10.31 -16.80
CA ALA A 43 -5.42 -9.44 -16.00
C ALA A 43 -4.79 -9.10 -14.65
N VAL A 44 -5.14 -7.93 -14.10
CA VAL A 44 -4.73 -7.54 -12.74
C VAL A 44 -5.37 -8.50 -11.72
N THR A 45 -4.52 -9.20 -10.97
CA THR A 45 -4.93 -10.14 -9.91
C THR A 45 -4.94 -9.49 -8.53
N GLU A 46 -5.37 -10.22 -7.51
CA GLU A 46 -5.28 -9.79 -6.11
C GLU A 46 -3.82 -9.50 -5.69
N ASN A 47 -2.84 -10.29 -6.13
CA ASN A 47 -1.43 -10.05 -5.79
C ASN A 47 -0.91 -8.77 -6.44
N VAL A 48 -1.27 -8.52 -7.71
CA VAL A 48 -0.90 -7.28 -8.42
C VAL A 48 -1.52 -6.07 -7.73
N ALA A 49 -2.81 -6.13 -7.36
CA ALA A 49 -3.49 -5.06 -6.64
C ALA A 49 -2.89 -4.81 -5.24
N LYS A 50 -2.50 -5.86 -4.52
CA LYS A 50 -1.80 -5.75 -3.23
C LYS A 50 -0.46 -5.03 -3.36
N LEU A 51 0.31 -5.40 -4.37
CA LEU A 51 1.60 -4.77 -4.64
C LEU A 51 1.43 -3.32 -5.07
N ASP A 52 0.46 -3.02 -5.92
CA ASP A 52 0.12 -1.65 -6.32
C ASP A 52 -0.11 -0.74 -5.10
N VAL A 53 -0.96 -1.16 -4.15
CA VAL A 53 -1.23 -0.42 -2.92
C VAL A 53 0.04 -0.18 -2.08
N ILE A 54 0.91 -1.19 -1.98
CA ILE A 54 2.13 -1.06 -1.16
C ILE A 54 3.20 -0.26 -1.87
N LEU A 55 3.32 -0.35 -3.18
CA LEU A 55 4.30 0.43 -3.94
C LEU A 55 3.97 1.93 -3.89
N HIS A 56 2.67 2.28 -3.85
CA HIS A 56 2.20 3.64 -3.59
C HIS A 56 2.55 4.19 -2.20
N HIS A 57 3.02 3.35 -1.27
CA HIS A 57 3.62 3.84 -0.02
C HIS A 57 4.97 4.54 -0.25
N PHE A 58 5.72 4.08 -1.26
CA PHE A 58 7.09 4.52 -1.54
C PHE A 58 7.18 5.51 -2.69
N PHE A 59 6.24 5.47 -3.63
CA PHE A 59 6.30 6.26 -4.86
C PHE A 59 4.92 6.82 -5.23
N GLU A 60 4.90 8.02 -5.81
CA GLU A 60 3.67 8.61 -6.33
C GLU A 60 3.34 8.10 -7.74
N ASP A 61 4.36 7.74 -8.54
CA ASP A 61 4.21 7.35 -9.94
C ASP A 61 4.48 5.85 -10.14
N VAL A 62 3.47 5.03 -9.86
CA VAL A 62 3.47 3.59 -10.13
C VAL A 62 2.68 3.31 -11.40
N VAL A 63 3.34 2.79 -12.43
CA VAL A 63 2.70 2.36 -13.69
C VAL A 63 2.54 0.85 -13.68
N ILE A 64 1.31 0.38 -13.84
CA ILE A 64 1.00 -1.05 -13.96
C ILE A 64 0.85 -1.41 -15.43
N SER A 65 1.51 -2.48 -15.87
CA SER A 65 1.38 -2.99 -17.23
C SER A 65 1.47 -4.50 -17.25
N SER A 66 0.71 -5.13 -18.12
CA SER A 66 0.99 -6.52 -18.46
C SER A 66 2.29 -6.62 -19.26
N VAL A 67 2.93 -7.79 -19.24
CA VAL A 67 4.06 -8.09 -20.13
C VAL A 67 3.67 -8.15 -21.62
N THR A 68 2.39 -8.37 -21.92
CA THR A 68 1.89 -8.38 -23.30
C THR A 68 1.84 -6.96 -23.88
N GLU A 69 1.52 -5.96 -23.05
CA GLU A 69 1.42 -4.55 -23.45
C GLU A 69 2.71 -3.74 -23.19
N ALA A 70 3.60 -4.24 -22.34
CA ALA A 70 4.84 -3.55 -21.98
C ALA A 70 5.73 -3.24 -23.20
N THR A 71 6.39 -2.08 -23.21
CA THR A 71 7.36 -1.72 -24.25
C THR A 71 8.76 -1.61 -23.67
N GLU A 72 9.78 -1.72 -24.52
CA GLU A 72 11.17 -1.45 -24.14
C GLU A 72 11.32 -0.04 -23.54
N GLU A 73 10.63 0.95 -24.12
CA GLU A 73 10.62 2.33 -23.63
C GLU A 73 10.08 2.44 -22.20
N MET A 74 9.00 1.73 -21.85
CA MET A 74 8.47 1.72 -20.48
C MET A 74 9.49 1.16 -19.49
N ILE A 75 10.20 0.10 -19.87
CA ILE A 75 11.24 -0.54 -19.06
C ILE A 75 12.43 0.41 -18.86
N GLU A 76 12.90 1.06 -19.92
CA GLU A 76 14.04 1.99 -19.91
C GLU A 76 13.75 3.27 -19.11
N GLN A 77 12.51 3.76 -19.11
CA GLN A 77 12.11 4.98 -18.40
C GLN A 77 11.86 4.77 -16.90
N ALA A 78 11.75 3.52 -16.45
CA ALA A 78 11.48 3.18 -15.06
C ALA A 78 12.74 3.27 -14.19
N SER A 79 12.62 3.92 -13.04
CA SER A 79 13.70 3.98 -12.04
C SER A 79 13.86 2.65 -11.29
N PHE A 80 12.75 1.94 -11.09
CA PHE A 80 12.67 0.60 -10.51
C PHE A 80 11.65 -0.23 -11.27
N ILE A 81 11.89 -1.55 -11.34
CA ILE A 81 10.96 -2.49 -11.96
C ILE A 81 10.55 -3.53 -10.91
N VAL A 82 9.25 -3.76 -10.79
CA VAL A 82 8.69 -4.88 -10.04
C VAL A 82 8.07 -5.83 -11.06
N TYR A 83 8.68 -6.99 -11.24
CA TYR A 83 8.18 -8.03 -12.15
C TYR A 83 7.51 -9.14 -11.35
N VAL A 84 6.24 -9.41 -11.64
CA VAL A 84 5.43 -10.42 -10.97
C VAL A 84 4.97 -11.45 -11.98
N ALA A 85 5.35 -12.71 -11.76
CA ALA A 85 4.88 -13.83 -12.57
C ALA A 85 4.22 -14.88 -11.69
N GLU A 86 2.90 -14.97 -11.81
CA GLU A 86 2.07 -15.97 -11.10
C GLU A 86 2.05 -17.31 -11.83
N ASP A 87 2.20 -17.25 -13.15
CA ASP A 87 2.23 -18.39 -14.06
C ASP A 87 3.56 -18.48 -14.81
N ASP A 88 3.84 -19.65 -15.38
CA ASP A 88 4.95 -19.84 -16.33
C ASP A 88 4.58 -19.23 -17.69
N ILE A 89 4.88 -17.95 -17.86
CA ILE A 89 4.60 -17.17 -19.06
C ILE A 89 5.91 -16.94 -19.82
N VAL A 90 5.93 -17.36 -21.09
CA VAL A 90 7.00 -17.03 -22.01
C VAL A 90 6.89 -15.56 -22.41
N LEU A 91 7.87 -14.77 -22.03
CA LEU A 91 7.93 -13.35 -22.38
C LEU A 91 8.17 -13.14 -23.87
N ARG A 92 7.66 -12.03 -24.41
CA ARG A 92 8.06 -11.57 -25.74
C ARG A 92 9.55 -11.20 -25.71
N LYS A 93 10.23 -11.44 -26.84
CA LYS A 93 11.69 -11.39 -26.89
C LYS A 93 12.26 -10.00 -26.63
N ASP A 94 11.60 -8.97 -27.14
CA ASP A 94 11.86 -7.55 -26.87
C ASP A 94 11.81 -7.25 -25.36
N VAL A 95 10.74 -7.68 -24.68
CA VAL A 95 10.57 -7.48 -23.23
C VAL A 95 11.62 -8.24 -22.42
N GLU A 96 11.89 -9.51 -22.74
CA GLU A 96 12.91 -10.30 -22.05
C GLU A 96 14.31 -9.70 -22.22
N ASP A 97 14.65 -9.25 -23.44
CA ASP A 97 15.95 -8.67 -23.75
C ASP A 97 16.13 -7.30 -23.08
N ALA A 98 15.06 -6.50 -22.97
CA ALA A 98 15.06 -5.24 -22.22
C ALA A 98 15.26 -5.48 -20.71
N LEU A 99 14.54 -6.43 -20.11
CA LEU A 99 14.72 -6.79 -18.69
C LEU A 99 16.11 -7.35 -18.41
N ARG A 100 16.69 -8.10 -19.34
CA ARG A 100 18.06 -8.63 -19.22
C ARG A 100 19.12 -7.53 -19.26
N GLN A 101 18.88 -6.46 -20.02
CA GLN A 101 19.82 -5.36 -20.22
C GLN A 101 19.60 -4.18 -19.26
N ALA A 102 18.52 -4.22 -18.49
CA ALA A 102 18.18 -3.21 -17.49
C ALA A 102 19.33 -2.96 -16.51
N GLU A 103 19.75 -1.70 -16.40
CA GLU A 103 20.72 -1.26 -15.40
C GLU A 103 20.05 -0.99 -14.05
N GLN A 104 18.77 -0.64 -14.10
CA GLN A 104 17.89 -0.36 -12.96
C GLN A 104 17.61 -1.62 -12.12
N PRO A 105 17.37 -1.47 -10.80
CA PRO A 105 16.98 -2.58 -9.95
C PRO A 105 15.68 -3.23 -10.42
N ILE A 106 15.68 -4.57 -10.43
CA ILE A 106 14.48 -5.37 -10.72
C ILE A 106 14.17 -6.22 -9.48
N ILE A 107 12.95 -6.08 -8.96
CA ILE A 107 12.39 -6.95 -7.94
C ILE A 107 11.53 -7.98 -8.65
N THR A 108 11.99 -9.23 -8.70
CA THR A 108 11.27 -10.34 -9.31
C THR A 108 10.52 -11.14 -8.25
N ILE A 109 9.21 -11.28 -8.41
CA ILE A 109 8.33 -12.13 -7.61
C ILE A 109 7.82 -13.23 -8.53
N SER A 110 8.42 -14.42 -8.42
CA SER A 110 8.03 -15.58 -9.23
C SER A 110 8.51 -16.87 -8.58
N GLU A 111 7.81 -17.97 -8.83
CA GLU A 111 8.32 -19.30 -8.48
C GLU A 111 9.54 -19.72 -9.31
N GLN A 112 9.74 -19.13 -10.49
CA GLN A 112 10.87 -19.45 -11.35
C GLN A 112 11.89 -18.32 -11.35
N THR A 113 13.16 -18.68 -11.27
CA THR A 113 14.26 -17.74 -11.42
C THR A 113 14.26 -17.22 -12.86
N PRO A 114 14.12 -15.90 -13.08
CA PRO A 114 14.07 -15.36 -14.42
C PRO A 114 15.44 -15.43 -15.09
N VAL A 115 15.45 -15.30 -16.41
CA VAL A 115 16.67 -15.43 -17.21
C VAL A 115 17.72 -14.35 -16.97
N TRP A 116 17.35 -13.21 -16.36
CA TRP A 116 18.27 -12.14 -15.93
C TRP A 116 18.85 -12.38 -14.53
N MET A 117 18.45 -13.46 -13.85
CA MET A 117 18.99 -13.90 -12.57
C MET A 117 19.49 -15.35 -12.64
N ASP A 118 20.13 -15.71 -13.76
CA ASP A 118 20.65 -17.06 -14.03
C ASP A 118 21.71 -17.56 -13.03
N GLU A 119 22.32 -16.65 -12.26
CA GLU A 119 23.21 -16.97 -11.14
C GLU A 119 22.48 -17.69 -9.98
N LEU A 120 21.16 -17.55 -9.86
CA LEU A 120 20.33 -18.26 -8.88
C LEU A 120 19.86 -19.59 -9.46
N ALA A 121 20.49 -20.68 -9.03
CA ALA A 121 20.01 -22.02 -9.38
C ALA A 121 18.83 -22.41 -8.47
N THR A 122 17.68 -22.69 -9.06
CA THR A 122 16.54 -23.30 -8.35
C THR A 122 16.94 -24.67 -7.81
N ILE A 123 16.70 -24.90 -6.52
CA ILE A 123 16.96 -26.19 -5.85
C ILE A 123 15.69 -27.04 -5.86
N GLN A 124 14.64 -26.56 -5.18
CA GLN A 124 13.37 -27.28 -5.05
C GLN A 124 12.26 -26.37 -4.55
N LYS A 125 11.00 -26.81 -4.69
CA LYS A 125 9.86 -26.19 -4.01
C LYS A 125 9.76 -26.69 -2.57
N ARG A 126 9.41 -25.78 -1.66
CA ARG A 126 9.16 -26.05 -0.24
C ARG A 126 7.86 -25.42 0.20
N THR A 127 7.46 -25.73 1.43
CA THR A 127 6.36 -25.06 2.12
C THR A 127 6.88 -24.38 3.38
N MET A 128 6.83 -23.06 3.43
CA MET A 128 7.14 -22.29 4.64
C MET A 128 5.89 -22.12 5.51
N LYS A 129 6.10 -22.01 6.81
CA LYS A 129 5.07 -21.78 7.84
C LYS A 129 5.27 -20.47 8.59
N SER A 130 6.48 -19.92 8.54
CA SER A 130 6.83 -18.63 9.11
C SER A 130 7.92 -17.96 8.30
N VAL A 131 8.11 -16.66 8.50
CA VAL A 131 9.20 -15.85 7.90
C VAL A 131 10.05 -15.19 8.98
N SER A 132 11.29 -14.83 8.65
CA SER A 132 12.16 -14.04 9.53
C SER A 132 13.20 -13.25 8.74
N PHE A 133 13.63 -12.11 9.27
CA PHE A 133 14.73 -11.31 8.73
C PHE A 133 16.11 -11.92 9.06
N GLU A 134 16.21 -12.73 10.12
CA GLU A 134 17.45 -13.40 10.52
C GLU A 134 17.26 -14.91 10.64
N PRO A 135 18.27 -15.73 10.30
CA PRO A 135 18.16 -17.18 10.44
C PRO A 135 17.89 -17.58 11.90
N TYR A 136 16.79 -18.29 12.13
CA TYR A 136 16.44 -18.91 13.42
C TYR A 136 16.19 -17.94 14.59
N ILE A 137 15.92 -16.67 14.31
CA ILE A 137 15.57 -15.64 15.30
C ILE A 137 14.18 -15.11 14.96
N ASP A 138 13.33 -14.90 15.98
CA ASP A 138 12.03 -14.20 15.92
C ASP A 138 11.26 -14.43 14.61
N SER A 139 10.77 -15.66 14.39
CA SER A 139 9.99 -15.98 13.20
C SER A 139 8.51 -15.62 13.36
N PHE A 140 7.93 -15.05 12.32
CA PHE A 140 6.54 -14.62 12.27
C PHE A 140 5.69 -15.67 11.54
N PRO A 141 4.69 -16.28 12.21
CA PRO A 141 3.86 -17.32 11.61
C PRO A 141 3.00 -16.77 10.47
N LEU A 142 2.95 -17.51 9.37
CA LEU A 142 2.02 -17.25 8.27
C LEU A 142 0.63 -17.79 8.63
N GLU A 143 -0.41 -17.27 7.99
CA GLU A 143 -1.79 -17.72 8.21
C GLU A 143 -1.99 -19.18 7.81
N ARG A 144 -1.25 -19.61 6.79
CA ARG A 144 -1.22 -20.98 6.27
C ARG A 144 0.16 -21.30 5.73
N GLY A 145 0.44 -22.59 5.54
CA GLY A 145 1.66 -23.00 4.84
C GLY A 145 1.67 -22.49 3.40
N MET A 146 2.74 -21.82 2.99
CA MET A 146 2.88 -21.23 1.65
C MET A 146 4.00 -21.90 0.86
N ALA A 147 3.73 -22.17 -0.42
CA ALA A 147 4.74 -22.71 -1.32
C ALA A 147 5.76 -21.63 -1.70
N PHE A 148 7.02 -22.01 -1.79
CA PHE A 148 8.09 -21.14 -2.27
C PHE A 148 9.24 -21.93 -2.89
N THR A 149 10.05 -21.27 -3.70
CA THR A 149 11.19 -21.83 -4.39
C THR A 149 12.47 -21.56 -3.60
N GLU A 150 13.11 -22.63 -3.12
CA GLU A 150 14.46 -22.57 -2.55
C GLU A 150 15.46 -22.39 -3.70
N VAL A 151 16.32 -21.38 -3.59
CA VAL A 151 17.40 -21.10 -4.53
C VAL A 151 18.77 -21.28 -3.89
N ASN A 152 19.77 -21.60 -4.70
CA ASN A 152 21.16 -21.64 -4.27
C ASN A 152 21.70 -20.22 -4.15
N VAL A 153 22.07 -19.84 -2.93
CA VAL A 153 22.59 -18.50 -2.61
C VAL A 153 24.10 -18.60 -2.42
N GLN A 154 24.85 -17.81 -3.18
CA GLN A 154 26.30 -17.70 -3.05
C GLN A 154 26.67 -16.70 -1.95
N ASP A 155 27.87 -16.82 -1.35
CA ASP A 155 28.32 -15.95 -0.23
C ASP A 155 28.32 -14.45 -0.57
N ARG A 156 28.40 -14.08 -1.86
CA ARG A 156 28.35 -12.69 -2.33
C ARG A 156 26.93 -12.10 -2.37
N ASN A 157 25.91 -12.94 -2.27
CA ASN A 157 24.51 -12.53 -2.34
C ASN A 157 24.02 -12.20 -0.93
N ARG A 158 23.18 -11.17 -0.81
CA ARG A 158 22.58 -10.78 0.48
C ARG A 158 21.19 -11.40 0.58
N VAL A 159 20.90 -12.08 1.68
CA VAL A 159 19.54 -12.52 1.99
C VAL A 159 18.85 -11.43 2.80
N LEU A 160 17.63 -11.07 2.41
CA LEU A 160 16.81 -10.05 3.08
C LEU A 160 15.71 -10.66 3.94
N LEU A 161 15.20 -11.83 3.52
CA LEU A 161 14.12 -12.52 4.20
C LEU A 161 14.34 -14.04 4.07
N TYR A 162 14.04 -14.76 5.14
CA TYR A 162 14.08 -16.22 5.21
C TYR A 162 12.66 -16.78 5.39
N GLY A 163 12.36 -17.87 4.69
CA GLY A 163 11.21 -18.72 4.94
C GLY A 163 11.61 -19.91 5.82
N TYR A 164 10.76 -20.26 6.79
CA TYR A 164 11.00 -21.37 7.72
C TYR A 164 9.95 -22.47 7.53
N ASP A 165 10.39 -23.69 7.23
CA ASP A 165 9.51 -24.85 7.00
C ASP A 165 9.15 -25.64 8.27
N GLY A 166 9.67 -25.22 9.42
CA GLY A 166 9.58 -25.94 10.70
C GLY A 166 10.90 -26.56 11.14
N ASN A 167 11.84 -26.76 10.21
CA ASN A 167 13.15 -27.37 10.49
C ASN A 167 14.31 -26.44 10.13
N LYS A 168 14.23 -25.74 8.99
CA LYS A 168 15.34 -24.98 8.42
C LYS A 168 14.87 -23.60 7.96
N ALA A 169 15.68 -22.59 8.25
CA ALA A 169 15.56 -21.27 7.62
C ALA A 169 16.20 -21.31 6.22
N VAL A 170 15.44 -20.93 5.21
CA VAL A 170 15.82 -20.98 3.80
C VAL A 170 15.66 -19.58 3.20
N PRO A 171 16.61 -19.10 2.39
CA PRO A 171 16.47 -17.80 1.74
C PRO A 171 15.18 -17.70 0.92
N LEU A 172 14.40 -16.66 1.18
CA LEU A 172 13.13 -16.36 0.53
C LEU A 172 13.25 -15.13 -0.38
N MET A 173 13.84 -14.07 0.15
CA MET A 173 14.18 -12.86 -0.62
C MET A 173 15.69 -12.69 -0.67
N VAL A 174 16.23 -12.64 -1.88
CA VAL A 174 17.67 -12.61 -2.13
C VAL A 174 18.03 -11.47 -3.06
N GLN A 175 19.03 -10.69 -2.68
CA GLN A 175 19.66 -9.69 -3.52
C GLN A 175 20.87 -10.29 -4.25
N VAL A 176 20.89 -10.12 -5.57
CA VAL A 176 22.00 -10.48 -6.46
C VAL A 176 22.39 -9.22 -7.24
N LYS A 177 23.57 -8.66 -6.93
CA LYS A 177 23.98 -7.34 -7.42
C LYS A 177 22.90 -6.29 -7.11
N GLN A 178 22.32 -5.65 -8.12
CA GLN A 178 21.24 -4.67 -7.97
C GLN A 178 19.82 -5.27 -8.08
N HIS A 179 19.68 -6.56 -8.41
CA HIS A 179 18.37 -7.21 -8.58
C HIS A 179 17.99 -8.02 -7.34
N TYR A 180 16.69 -8.25 -7.18
CA TYR A 180 16.09 -8.95 -6.05
C TYR A 180 15.16 -10.06 -6.55
N PHE A 181 15.19 -11.20 -5.89
CA PHE A 181 14.35 -12.36 -6.21
C PHE A 181 13.55 -12.78 -4.98
N ILE A 182 12.24 -12.99 -5.15
CA ILE A 182 11.32 -13.57 -4.19
C ILE A 182 10.66 -14.78 -4.83
N GLY A 183 11.01 -15.97 -4.32
CA GLY A 183 10.63 -17.26 -4.91
C GLY A 183 9.19 -17.68 -4.66
N ILE A 184 8.16 -16.88 -4.99
CA ILE A 184 6.75 -17.15 -4.67
C ILE A 184 5.82 -16.78 -5.83
N SER A 185 4.62 -17.38 -5.85
CA SER A 185 3.52 -17.07 -6.80
C SER A 185 2.29 -16.44 -6.11
N THR A 186 2.25 -16.44 -4.78
CA THR A 186 1.11 -15.96 -3.99
C THR A 186 1.58 -15.08 -2.84
N LEU A 187 0.80 -14.04 -2.53
CA LEU A 187 1.06 -13.10 -1.43
C LEU A 187 -0.07 -13.19 -0.40
N ASP A 188 0.21 -13.77 0.77
CA ASP A 188 -0.66 -13.61 1.94
C ASP A 188 -0.35 -12.27 2.64
N ASN A 189 -1.27 -11.80 3.50
CA ASN A 189 -1.15 -10.47 4.09
C ASN A 189 0.04 -10.37 5.07
N VAL A 190 0.35 -11.46 5.77
CA VAL A 190 1.48 -11.51 6.71
C VAL A 190 2.81 -11.42 5.95
N LEU A 191 3.01 -12.25 4.93
CA LEU A 191 4.21 -12.23 4.09
C LEU A 191 4.36 -10.89 3.39
N LEU A 192 3.26 -10.34 2.87
CA LEU A 192 3.25 -9.06 2.20
C LEU A 192 3.76 -7.93 3.11
N HIS A 193 3.37 -7.91 4.39
CA HIS A 193 3.90 -6.96 5.37
C HIS A 193 5.42 -7.07 5.50
N HIS A 194 5.98 -8.28 5.60
CA HIS A 194 7.43 -8.47 5.73
C HIS A 194 8.20 -8.16 4.44
N ILE A 195 7.58 -8.36 3.28
CA ILE A 195 8.12 -7.92 1.99
C ILE A 195 8.15 -6.38 1.94
N ALA A 196 7.10 -5.70 2.42
CA ALA A 196 7.08 -4.25 2.51
C ALA A 196 8.19 -3.70 3.45
N GLU A 197 8.46 -4.37 4.57
CA GLU A 197 9.62 -4.05 5.42
C GLU A 197 10.96 -4.23 4.68
N CYS A 198 11.06 -5.21 3.79
CA CYS A 198 12.24 -5.35 2.93
C CYS A 198 12.34 -4.19 1.92
N PHE A 199 11.23 -3.68 1.41
CA PHE A 199 11.20 -2.55 0.46
C PHE A 199 11.79 -1.27 1.04
N HIS A 200 11.65 -1.03 2.35
CA HIS A 200 12.35 0.06 3.04
C HIS A 200 13.90 -0.04 2.93
N ASN A 201 14.45 -1.23 2.70
CA ASN A 201 15.89 -1.41 2.50
C ASN A 201 16.33 -1.33 1.03
N ILE A 202 15.37 -1.24 0.10
CA ILE A 202 15.60 -1.30 -1.35
C ILE A 202 15.32 0.05 -1.99
N PHE A 203 14.20 0.66 -1.63
CA PHE A 203 13.78 1.94 -2.16
C PHE A 203 14.43 3.10 -1.41
N PRO A 204 14.54 4.28 -2.05
CA PRO A 204 14.94 5.49 -1.36
C PRO A 204 13.97 5.76 -0.21
N ASN A 205 14.45 5.64 1.02
CA ASN A 205 13.67 5.89 2.22
C ASN A 205 13.95 7.32 2.71
N ASP A 206 13.21 8.28 2.20
CA ASP A 206 13.21 9.67 2.67
C ASP A 206 11.98 9.99 3.55
N HIS A 207 11.34 8.97 4.12
CA HIS A 207 10.26 9.16 5.09
C HIS A 207 10.66 10.21 6.13
N GLU A 208 9.80 11.21 6.33
CA GLU A 208 10.02 12.17 7.37
C GLU A 208 10.22 11.43 8.69
N ALA A 209 11.24 11.83 9.48
CA ALA A 209 11.48 11.27 10.81
C ALA A 209 10.31 11.51 11.80
N ASN A 210 9.30 12.26 11.38
CA ASN A 210 8.10 12.54 12.16
C ASN A 210 7.12 11.37 12.04
N HIS A 211 7.04 10.55 13.09
CA HIS A 211 6.01 9.52 13.22
C HIS A 211 4.70 10.14 13.71
N LEU A 212 3.83 10.48 12.76
CA LEU A 212 2.49 10.97 13.06
C LEU A 212 1.58 9.79 13.47
N ALA A 213 0.77 10.00 14.50
CA ALA A 213 -0.26 9.06 14.91
C ALA A 213 -1.60 9.79 15.01
N TYR A 214 -2.67 9.13 14.56
CA TYR A 214 -4.03 9.61 14.73
C TYR A 214 -4.62 9.02 16.01
N LEU A 215 -5.00 9.88 16.96
CA LEU A 215 -5.69 9.45 18.18
C LEU A 215 -7.21 9.53 17.99
N ARG A 216 -7.89 8.38 18.10
CA ARG A 216 -9.35 8.27 18.06
C ARG A 216 -9.89 7.88 19.42
N LEU A 217 -10.78 8.69 19.97
CA LEU A 217 -11.59 8.37 21.13
C LEU A 217 -12.88 7.74 20.64
N GLU A 218 -12.93 6.41 20.72
CA GLU A 218 -14.04 5.60 20.21
C GLU A 218 -15.21 5.52 21.19
N ASN A 219 -16.37 5.10 20.66
CA ASN A 219 -17.57 4.75 21.43
C ASN A 219 -18.08 5.88 22.34
N ILE A 220 -18.09 7.11 21.84
CA ILE A 220 -18.79 8.21 22.52
C ILE A 220 -20.26 8.15 22.12
N HIS A 221 -21.17 8.03 23.09
CA HIS A 221 -22.60 7.89 22.89
C HIS A 221 -23.37 8.55 24.04
N PRO A 222 -24.71 8.64 24.00
CA PRO A 222 -25.50 9.35 25.02
C PRO A 222 -25.41 8.81 26.46
N LEU A 223 -24.74 7.68 26.68
CA LEU A 223 -24.52 7.12 28.03
C LEU A 223 -23.03 7.12 28.41
N THR A 224 -22.19 7.83 27.66
CA THR A 224 -20.77 7.99 27.97
C THR A 224 -20.59 8.67 29.33
N ASP A 225 -19.64 8.17 30.11
CA ASP A 225 -19.20 8.81 31.35
C ASP A 225 -18.56 10.17 31.03
N VAL A 226 -19.27 11.23 31.40
CA VAL A 226 -18.89 12.62 31.11
C VAL A 226 -17.62 13.00 31.84
N GLU A 227 -17.43 12.56 33.09
CA GLU A 227 -16.27 12.93 33.88
C GLU A 227 -15.01 12.21 33.39
N ALA A 228 -15.13 10.93 33.03
CA ALA A 228 -14.02 10.21 32.40
C ALA A 228 -13.59 10.87 31.08
N LEU A 229 -14.54 11.26 30.23
CA LEU A 229 -14.25 11.94 28.97
C LEU A 229 -13.61 13.32 29.20
N ARG A 230 -14.05 14.05 30.24
CA ARG A 230 -13.49 15.34 30.63
C ARG A 230 -12.04 15.22 31.07
N GLU A 231 -11.71 14.21 31.88
CA GLU A 231 -10.34 13.95 32.33
C GLU A 231 -9.41 13.61 31.16
N ILE A 232 -9.87 12.77 30.23
CA ILE A 232 -9.13 12.44 29.00
C ILE A 232 -8.89 13.72 28.17
N GLY A 233 -9.94 14.52 27.97
CA GLY A 233 -9.86 15.79 27.23
C GLY A 233 -8.83 16.76 27.83
N ALA A 234 -8.91 17.00 29.14
CA ALA A 234 -7.98 17.87 29.85
C ALA A 234 -6.52 17.38 29.75
N LEU A 235 -6.33 16.05 29.78
CA LEU A 235 -5.01 15.44 29.62
C LEU A 235 -4.41 15.66 28.22
N LEU A 236 -5.25 15.53 27.18
CA LEU A 236 -4.82 15.71 25.79
C LEU A 236 -4.57 17.18 25.46
N GLU A 237 -5.43 18.08 25.97
CA GLU A 237 -5.26 19.52 25.87
C GLU A 237 -3.96 19.98 26.54
N ALA A 238 -3.68 19.52 27.76
CA ALA A 238 -2.44 19.87 28.48
C ALA A 238 -1.17 19.45 27.73
N ARG A 239 -1.26 18.45 26.84
CA ARG A 239 -0.15 17.98 26.00
C ARG A 239 -0.20 18.54 24.57
N ASN A 240 -1.18 19.36 24.23
CA ASN A 240 -1.43 19.84 22.86
C ASN A 240 -1.52 18.69 21.84
N ILE A 241 -2.17 17.59 22.22
CA ILE A 241 -2.38 16.45 21.32
C ILE A 241 -3.74 16.62 20.64
N PRO A 242 -3.81 16.72 19.30
CA PRO A 242 -5.07 16.69 18.58
C PRO A 242 -5.68 15.28 18.58
N TYR A 243 -7.01 15.20 18.63
CA TYR A 243 -7.73 13.92 18.68
C TYR A 243 -9.08 13.98 17.96
N MET A 244 -9.57 12.81 17.54
CA MET A 244 -10.91 12.64 17.00
C MET A 244 -11.84 12.06 18.06
N LEU A 245 -13.04 12.63 18.18
CA LEU A 245 -14.13 12.18 19.04
C LEU A 245 -15.13 11.44 18.15
N MET A 246 -15.18 10.12 18.25
CA MET A 246 -16.05 9.29 17.42
C MET A 246 -17.42 9.16 18.10
N VAL A 247 -18.37 10.02 17.69
CA VAL A 247 -19.64 10.24 18.39
C VAL A 247 -20.80 9.59 17.66
N ARG A 248 -21.60 8.83 18.42
CA ARG A 248 -22.92 8.32 18.04
C ARG A 248 -24.01 9.22 18.65
N PRO A 249 -24.96 9.73 17.85
CA PRO A 249 -26.00 10.62 18.36
C PRO A 249 -27.12 9.86 19.10
N ALA A 250 -27.20 8.53 18.97
CA ALA A 250 -28.20 7.72 19.65
C ALA A 250 -27.59 6.41 20.19
N TYR A 251 -28.15 5.92 21.30
CA TYR A 251 -27.83 4.64 21.88
C TYR A 251 -29.12 3.85 22.09
N MET A 252 -29.19 2.64 21.55
CA MET A 252 -30.30 1.72 21.77
C MET A 252 -29.88 0.68 22.81
N ASP A 253 -30.65 0.60 23.89
CA ASP A 253 -30.52 -0.46 24.88
C ASP A 253 -31.02 -1.78 24.27
N GLU A 254 -30.18 -2.82 24.25
CA GLU A 254 -30.49 -4.06 23.54
C GLU A 254 -31.63 -4.87 24.19
N GLU A 255 -31.80 -4.75 25.51
CA GLU A 255 -32.82 -5.48 26.27
C GLU A 255 -34.19 -4.81 26.19
N THR A 256 -34.22 -3.50 26.41
CA THR A 256 -35.45 -2.70 26.52
C THR A 256 -35.88 -2.09 25.18
N LYS A 257 -35.00 -2.11 24.17
CA LYS A 257 -35.15 -1.41 22.88
C LYS A 257 -35.39 0.09 23.01
N ARG A 258 -35.07 0.67 24.17
CA ARG A 258 -35.22 2.11 24.41
C ARG A 258 -34.05 2.86 23.79
N VAL A 259 -34.36 3.91 23.04
CA VAL A 259 -33.37 4.80 22.44
C VAL A 259 -33.15 6.02 23.33
N THR A 260 -31.88 6.29 23.65
CA THR A 260 -31.43 7.52 24.31
C THR A 260 -30.72 8.38 23.27
N TYR A 261 -31.04 9.68 23.20
CA TYR A 261 -30.46 10.60 22.22
C TYR A 261 -29.48 11.57 22.87
N LEU A 262 -28.43 11.93 22.12
CA LEU A 262 -27.38 12.85 22.56
C LEU A 262 -27.93 14.27 22.81
N LYS A 263 -28.92 14.68 22.02
CA LYS A 263 -29.59 15.98 22.20
C LYS A 263 -30.25 16.13 23.57
N ASP A 264 -30.59 15.01 24.22
CA ASP A 264 -31.22 14.98 25.54
C ASP A 264 -30.16 14.93 26.67
N GLN A 265 -28.87 14.90 26.33
CA GLN A 265 -27.72 14.84 27.27
C GLN A 265 -26.97 16.16 27.25
N GLU A 266 -27.54 17.18 27.88
CA GLU A 266 -27.01 18.55 27.84
C GLU A 266 -25.55 18.65 28.31
N GLU A 267 -25.20 17.96 29.40
CA GLU A 267 -23.85 18.00 29.97
C GLU A 267 -22.79 17.40 29.03
N LEU A 268 -23.11 16.26 28.41
CA LEU A 268 -22.24 15.62 27.43
C LEU A 268 -22.12 16.49 26.17
N LEU A 269 -23.21 17.10 25.71
CA LEU A 269 -23.19 17.98 24.54
C LEU A 269 -22.29 19.21 24.76
N GLN A 270 -22.39 19.83 25.93
CA GLN A 270 -21.53 20.95 26.32
C GLN A 270 -20.06 20.54 26.43
N LEU A 271 -19.79 19.36 26.99
CA LEU A 271 -18.43 18.82 27.05
C LEU A 271 -17.88 18.59 25.63
N LEU A 272 -18.64 17.97 24.73
CA LEU A 272 -18.20 17.73 23.35
C LEU A 272 -17.90 19.03 22.60
N GLN A 273 -18.72 20.07 22.79
CA GLN A 273 -18.46 21.40 22.25
C GLN A 273 -17.16 21.99 22.80
N THR A 274 -16.95 21.90 24.11
CA THR A 274 -15.72 22.37 24.76
C THR A 274 -14.48 21.64 24.23
N LEU A 275 -14.56 20.31 24.11
CA LEU A 275 -13.47 19.50 23.57
C LEU A 275 -13.19 19.82 22.10
N GLN A 276 -14.22 20.16 21.33
CA GLN A 276 -14.09 20.57 19.94
C GLN A 276 -13.42 21.95 19.80
N GLU A 277 -13.71 22.89 20.70
CA GLU A 277 -13.08 24.21 20.73
C GLU A 277 -11.59 24.16 21.13
N ALA A 278 -11.18 23.12 21.85
CA ALA A 278 -9.78 22.90 22.22
C ALA A 278 -8.98 22.31 21.04
N ASN A 279 -8.89 20.98 20.95
CA ASN A 279 -8.13 20.27 19.91
C ASN A 279 -8.84 18.98 19.43
N GLY A 280 -10.11 18.82 19.78
CA GLY A 280 -10.93 17.69 19.38
C GLY A 280 -11.64 17.94 18.05
N THR A 281 -11.73 16.93 17.21
CA THR A 281 -12.60 16.93 16.03
C THR A 281 -13.73 15.94 16.25
N VAL A 282 -14.98 16.41 16.27
CA VAL A 282 -16.14 15.50 16.34
C VAL A 282 -16.35 14.83 14.98
N VAL A 283 -16.31 13.51 14.97
CA VAL A 283 -16.54 12.67 13.80
C VAL A 283 -17.77 11.80 14.08
N PHE A 284 -18.75 11.84 13.17
CA PHE A 284 -19.91 10.97 13.24
C PHE A 284 -19.49 9.51 13.03
N ASN A 285 -19.92 8.61 13.92
CA ASN A 285 -19.49 7.20 13.96
C ASN A 285 -20.70 6.25 13.98
N GLY A 286 -21.61 6.44 13.03
CA GLY A 286 -22.87 5.71 12.93
C GLY A 286 -23.98 6.23 13.85
N TYR A 287 -25.22 5.80 13.58
CA TYR A 287 -26.40 6.29 14.28
C TYR A 287 -26.75 5.50 15.56
N SER A 288 -26.66 4.16 15.55
CA SER A 288 -26.98 3.31 16.70
C SER A 288 -26.33 1.92 16.62
N ASN A 289 -26.18 1.22 17.77
CA ASN A 289 -25.81 -0.20 17.85
C ASN A 289 -26.94 -1.09 17.30
N VAL A 290 -27.23 -1.02 16.01
CA VAL A 290 -28.04 -2.06 15.37
C VAL A 290 -27.09 -3.22 15.07
N ALA A 291 -27.39 -4.37 15.66
CA ALA A 291 -26.51 -5.50 15.93
C ALA A 291 -25.97 -6.28 14.71
N ASN A 292 -25.64 -5.62 13.60
CA ASN A 292 -24.95 -6.22 12.44
C ASN A 292 -23.99 -5.26 11.70
N ALA A 293 -23.71 -4.07 12.24
CA ALA A 293 -22.89 -3.08 11.56
C ALA A 293 -21.38 -3.29 11.84
N SER A 294 -20.82 -4.39 11.33
CA SER A 294 -19.35 -4.44 11.09
C SER A 294 -18.94 -3.48 9.98
N TYR A 295 -19.91 -2.94 9.24
CA TYR A 295 -19.68 -1.97 8.19
C TYR A 295 -20.80 -0.93 8.19
N GLU A 296 -20.46 0.31 8.53
CA GLU A 296 -21.39 1.43 8.70
C GLU A 296 -22.21 1.72 7.42
N PHE A 297 -21.66 1.36 6.26
CA PHE A 297 -22.24 1.61 4.94
C PHE A 297 -22.38 0.34 4.08
N TRP A 298 -22.12 -0.86 4.64
CA TRP A 298 -22.07 -2.10 3.87
C TRP A 298 -22.87 -3.22 4.55
N ASP A 299 -23.77 -3.84 3.80
CA ASP A 299 -24.46 -5.04 4.21
C ASP A 299 -23.52 -6.24 4.08
N GLY A 300 -22.93 -6.69 5.18
CA GLY A 300 -22.07 -7.87 5.17
C GLY A 300 -22.79 -9.19 4.84
N TYR A 301 -24.13 -9.23 4.87
CA TYR A 301 -24.90 -10.42 4.46
C TYR A 301 -25.08 -10.47 2.95
N PHE A 302 -25.41 -9.33 2.32
CA PHE A 302 -25.61 -9.24 0.87
C PHE A 302 -24.37 -8.80 0.08
N ASP A 303 -23.30 -8.41 0.78
CA ASP A 303 -22.07 -7.85 0.22
C ASP A 303 -22.35 -6.65 -0.71
N GLN A 304 -23.14 -5.69 -0.23
CA GLN A 304 -23.59 -4.53 -1.00
C GLN A 304 -23.68 -3.27 -0.13
N PRO A 305 -23.72 -2.06 -0.69
CA PRO A 305 -23.96 -0.86 0.11
C PRO A 305 -25.35 -0.89 0.77
N MET A 306 -25.44 -0.32 1.97
CA MET A 306 -26.71 -0.21 2.71
C MET A 306 -27.61 0.86 2.06
N TYR A 307 -28.71 0.43 1.44
CA TYR A 307 -29.81 1.31 0.99
C TYR A 307 -31.13 0.86 1.64
N GLY A 308 -31.92 1.81 2.16
CA GLY A 308 -33.26 1.55 2.70
C GLY A 308 -33.32 1.03 4.14
N GLU A 309 -34.54 0.78 4.63
CA GLU A 309 -34.81 0.26 5.98
C GLU A 309 -34.48 -1.23 6.10
N GLN A 310 -34.08 -1.68 7.30
CA GLN A 310 -33.56 -3.03 7.53
C GLN A 310 -34.51 -4.17 7.13
N GLU A 311 -35.82 -3.94 7.20
CA GLU A 311 -36.88 -4.91 6.89
C GLU A 311 -37.19 -5.03 5.39
N GLU A 312 -36.72 -4.09 4.56
CA GLU A 312 -36.97 -4.04 3.11
C GLU A 312 -35.72 -4.39 2.27
N ARG A 313 -34.64 -4.87 2.90
CA ARG A 313 -33.37 -5.12 2.21
C ARG A 313 -33.44 -6.38 1.35
N GLU A 314 -33.29 -6.19 0.04
CA GLU A 314 -33.12 -7.23 -0.95
C GLU A 314 -31.71 -7.19 -1.57
N GLN A 315 -31.26 -8.33 -2.10
CA GLN A 315 -29.98 -8.41 -2.80
C GLN A 315 -30.03 -7.58 -4.09
N LEU A 316 -29.11 -6.63 -4.24
CA LEU A 316 -28.98 -5.82 -5.44
C LEU A 316 -28.54 -6.68 -6.62
N LEU A 317 -29.13 -6.42 -7.77
CA LEU A 317 -28.71 -7.03 -9.02
C LEU A 317 -27.37 -6.45 -9.47
N SER A 318 -26.43 -7.34 -9.78
CA SER A 318 -25.14 -7.03 -10.36
C SER A 318 -25.25 -6.59 -11.83
N LYS A 319 -24.29 -5.80 -12.31
CA LYS A 319 -24.22 -5.32 -13.69
C LYS A 319 -24.29 -6.43 -14.75
N SER A 320 -23.80 -7.64 -14.46
CA SER A 320 -23.83 -8.80 -15.35
C SER A 320 -25.24 -9.37 -15.57
N GLN A 321 -26.20 -9.01 -14.70
CA GLN A 321 -27.59 -9.44 -14.79
C GLN A 321 -28.45 -8.49 -15.65
N PHE A 322 -27.85 -7.41 -16.16
CA PHE A 322 -28.51 -6.47 -17.07
C PHE A 322 -28.02 -6.68 -18.50
N THR A 323 -28.95 -6.56 -19.45
CA THR A 323 -28.66 -6.78 -20.88
C THR A 323 -27.84 -5.62 -21.47
N ASN A 324 -27.95 -4.43 -20.87
CA ASN A 324 -27.20 -3.26 -21.29
C ASN A 324 -26.86 -2.36 -20.08
N LYS A 325 -25.88 -1.48 -20.29
CA LYS A 325 -25.35 -0.58 -19.26
C LYS A 325 -26.38 0.44 -18.76
N GLY A 326 -27.26 0.95 -19.63
CA GLY A 326 -28.26 1.95 -19.27
C GLY A 326 -29.33 1.41 -18.33
N ASP A 327 -29.76 0.15 -18.52
CA ASP A 327 -30.73 -0.50 -17.62
C ASP A 327 -30.16 -0.68 -16.21
N TYR A 328 -28.86 -0.98 -16.11
CA TYR A 328 -28.18 -1.07 -14.81
C TYR A 328 -28.06 0.30 -14.14
N GLU A 329 -27.67 1.33 -14.89
CA GLU A 329 -27.57 2.70 -14.37
C GLU A 329 -28.92 3.21 -13.88
N GLN A 330 -30.02 2.92 -14.58
CA GLN A 330 -31.37 3.27 -14.14
C GLN A 330 -31.86 2.47 -12.92
N TYR A 331 -31.29 1.28 -12.66
CA TYR A 331 -31.64 0.44 -11.52
C TYR A 331 -30.97 0.90 -10.22
N ILE A 332 -29.76 1.46 -10.31
CA ILE A 332 -28.98 1.91 -9.15
C ILE A 332 -29.19 3.39 -8.79
N ASP A 333 -29.76 4.18 -9.70
CA ASP A 333 -30.26 5.54 -9.47
C ASP A 333 -31.58 5.53 -8.69
#